data_AF-A0A382WCN9-F1
#
_entry.id   AF-A0A382WCN9-F1
#
_cell.length_a   1.000
_cell.length_b   1.000
_cell.length_c   1.000
_cell.angle_alpha   90.00
_cell.angle_beta   90.00
_cell.angle_gamma   90.00
#
_symmetry.space_group_name_H-M   'P 1'
#
loop_
_entity.id
_entity.type
_entity.pdbx_description
1 polymer ?
#
loop_
_entity_poly.entity_id
_entity_poly.type
_entity_poly.pdbx_seq_one_letter_code
_entity_poly.pdbx_strand_id
1 'polypeptide(L)'
;RHHPWGPATRADEILENEQLWDRGYFIEAAGPGQGEKMVYPGAPYKLSESPWQLIHRAPQAGQHNNEIYGGDLDLSQDELDVLAAQGVI
;
A
#
# COMPACT_ATOMS: atom_id res chain seq x y z
N ARG A 1 -25.30 24.89 26.19
CA ARG A 1 -24.74 23.53 26.40
C ARG A 1 -24.27 23.04 25.05
N HIS A 2 -22.98 22.71 24.89
CA HIS A 2 -22.46 22.12 23.65
C HIS A 2 -22.44 20.61 23.83
N HIS A 3 -23.17 19.90 22.97
CA HIS A 3 -23.23 18.44 22.97
C HIS A 3 -22.42 17.93 21.78
N PRO A 4 -21.34 17.15 22.00
CA PRO A 4 -20.61 16.56 20.89
C PRO A 4 -21.46 15.45 20.28
N TRP A 5 -21.76 15.59 19.00
CA TRP A 5 -22.37 14.55 18.17
C TRP A 5 -21.76 14.64 16.77
N GLY A 6 -21.80 13.54 16.04
CA GLY A 6 -21.35 13.47 14.65
C GLY A 6 -22.24 12.51 13.86
N PRO A 7 -22.31 12.67 12.53
CA PRO A 7 -23.08 11.79 11.68
C PRO A 7 -22.46 10.39 11.62
N ALA A 8 -23.30 9.36 11.53
CA ALA A 8 -22.87 8.03 11.10
C ALA A 8 -22.91 8.00 9.58
N THR A 9 -21.74 8.20 8.96
CA THR A 9 -21.61 8.28 7.49
C THR A 9 -21.37 6.92 6.87
N ARG A 10 -21.79 6.77 5.62
CA ARG A 10 -21.45 5.63 4.78
C ARG A 10 -20.03 5.74 4.22
N ALA A 11 -19.51 4.64 3.68
CA ALA A 11 -18.16 4.58 3.13
C ALA A 11 -17.99 5.35 1.81
N ASP A 12 -19.05 5.57 1.05
CA ASP A 12 -19.07 6.44 -0.13
C ASP A 12 -19.06 7.92 0.26
N GLU A 13 -19.90 8.30 1.23
CA GLU A 13 -20.03 9.67 1.73
C GLU A 13 -18.72 10.21 2.35
N ILE A 14 -17.88 9.35 2.94
CA ILE A 14 -16.63 9.80 3.55
C ILE A 14 -15.64 10.40 2.54
N LEU A 15 -15.73 9.99 1.26
CA LEU A 15 -14.90 10.52 0.18
C LEU A 15 -15.34 11.93 -0.24
N GLU A 16 -16.50 12.40 0.20
CA GLU A 16 -16.98 13.77 -0.06
C GLU A 16 -16.49 14.76 1.02
N ASN A 17 -15.83 14.28 2.08
CA ASN A 17 -15.36 15.12 3.17
C ASN A 17 -14.07 15.88 2.76
N GLU A 18 -14.23 17.16 2.41
CA GLU A 18 -13.15 18.06 2.00
C GLU A 18 -12.00 18.14 3.02
N GLN A 19 -12.30 18.09 4.32
CA GLN A 19 -11.28 18.17 5.36
C GLN A 19 -10.34 16.97 5.33
N LEU A 20 -10.85 15.77 4.98
CA LEU A 20 -10.02 14.57 4.83
C LEU A 20 -9.08 14.67 3.63
N TRP A 21 -9.52 15.29 2.53
CA TRP A 21 -8.67 15.56 1.37
C TRP A 21 -7.62 16.64 1.65
N ASP A 22 -8.03 17.77 2.23
CA ASP A 22 -7.13 18.89 2.55
C ASP A 22 -6.00 18.47 3.49
N ARG A 23 -6.32 17.63 4.48
CA ARG A 23 -5.29 17.08 5.36
C ARG A 23 -4.49 15.93 4.74
N GLY A 24 -4.72 15.54 3.49
CA GLY A 24 -4.01 14.44 2.83
C GLY A 24 -4.29 13.07 3.47
N TYR A 25 -5.47 12.88 4.07
CA TYR A 25 -5.89 11.58 4.55
C TYR A 25 -6.23 10.64 3.40
N PHE A 26 -6.80 11.14 2.31
CA PHE A 26 -6.95 10.37 1.08
C PHE A 26 -5.85 10.73 0.09
N ILE A 27 -5.34 9.72 -0.62
CA ILE A 27 -4.34 9.86 -1.68
C ILE A 27 -4.79 9.09 -2.91
N GLU A 28 -4.42 9.57 -4.10
CA GLU A 28 -4.53 8.78 -5.34
C GLU A 28 -3.22 8.01 -5.57
N ALA A 29 -3.30 6.71 -5.81
CA ALA A 29 -2.15 5.89 -6.17
C ALA A 29 -2.49 4.93 -7.32
N ALA A 30 -1.45 4.34 -7.92
CA ALA A 30 -1.61 3.35 -8.97
C ALA A 30 -2.36 2.12 -8.43
N GLY A 31 -3.45 1.76 -9.11
CA GLY A 31 -4.24 0.57 -8.84
C GLY A 31 -3.59 -0.72 -9.35
N PRO A 32 -4.27 -1.87 -9.17
CA PRO A 32 -3.80 -3.16 -9.66
C PRO A 32 -3.79 -3.24 -11.20
N GLY A 33 -4.75 -2.60 -11.88
CA GLY A 33 -4.81 -2.54 -13.35
C GLY A 33 -3.83 -1.55 -13.97
N GLN A 34 -3.47 -1.77 -15.24
CA GLN A 34 -2.57 -0.90 -15.97
C GLN A 34 -3.22 0.47 -16.21
N GLY A 35 -2.63 1.53 -15.62
CA GLY A 35 -3.12 2.90 -15.78
C GLY A 35 -4.33 3.26 -14.90
N GLU A 36 -4.82 2.32 -14.08
CA GLU A 36 -5.88 2.61 -13.12
C GLU A 36 -5.32 3.42 -11.94
N LYS A 37 -6.07 4.42 -11.50
CA LYS A 37 -5.85 5.10 -10.23
C LYS A 37 -6.92 4.68 -9.24
N MET A 38 -6.53 4.49 -7.99
CA MET A 38 -7.45 4.21 -6.91
C MET A 38 -7.17 5.13 -5.73
N VAL A 39 -8.24 5.49 -5.01
CA VAL A 39 -8.15 6.29 -3.79
C VAL A 39 -7.86 5.37 -2.62
N TYR A 40 -6.83 5.70 -1.85
CA TYR A 40 -6.44 4.99 -0.64
C TYR A 40 -6.48 5.91 0.57
N PRO A 41 -6.76 5.39 1.77
CA PRO A 41 -6.35 6.08 2.97
C PRO A 41 -4.82 6.18 2.98
N GLY A 42 -4.32 7.40 3.06
CA GLY A 42 -2.91 7.75 3.27
C GLY A 42 -2.52 7.66 4.75
N ALA A 43 -1.56 8.49 5.15
CA ALA A 43 -1.00 8.43 6.51
C ALA A 43 -2.10 8.71 7.57
N PRO A 44 -2.34 7.80 8.54
CA PRO A 44 -3.30 8.06 9.61
C PRO A 44 -2.85 9.21 10.52
N TYR A 45 -1.53 9.40 10.63
CA TYR A 45 -0.88 10.45 11.41
C TYR A 45 0.14 11.19 10.56
N LYS A 46 0.32 12.49 10.81
CA LYS A 46 1.39 13.30 10.23
C LYS A 46 2.54 13.37 11.22
N LEU A 47 3.63 12.67 10.92
CA LEU A 47 4.86 12.71 11.70
C LEU A 47 5.85 13.64 11.01
N SER A 48 6.34 14.66 11.70
CA SER A 48 7.22 15.68 11.12
C SER A 48 8.62 15.17 10.79
N GLU A 49 9.13 14.22 11.57
CA GLU A 49 10.48 13.66 11.40
C GLU A 49 10.51 12.37 10.59
N SER A 50 9.40 11.63 10.56
CA SER A 50 9.27 10.33 9.90
C SER A 50 7.94 10.21 9.15
N PRO A 51 7.70 11.07 8.14
CA PRO A 51 6.44 11.07 7.40
C PRO A 51 6.22 9.73 6.70
N TRP A 52 5.11 9.07 6.99
CA TRP A 52 4.71 7.88 6.25
C TRP A 52 4.35 8.25 4.81
N GLN A 53 4.73 7.39 3.87
CA GLN A 53 4.42 7.53 2.44
C GLN A 53 4.07 6.16 1.85
N LEU A 54 3.17 6.15 0.88
CA LEU A 54 2.92 4.97 0.05
C LEU A 54 3.96 4.94 -1.07
N ILE A 55 5.02 4.14 -0.90
CA ILE A 55 6.17 4.13 -1.80
C ILE A 55 5.96 3.16 -2.97
N HIS A 56 5.38 2.00 -2.69
CA HIS A 56 5.15 0.95 -3.68
C HIS A 56 3.74 0.39 -3.54
N ARG A 57 3.20 -0.08 -4.67
CA ARG A 57 1.96 -0.87 -4.66
C ARG A 57 2.19 -2.23 -3.99
N ALA A 58 1.10 -2.91 -3.65
CA ALA A 58 1.19 -4.28 -3.19
C ALA A 58 1.92 -5.17 -4.22
N PRO A 59 2.90 -5.98 -3.80
CA PRO A 59 3.65 -6.81 -4.72
C PRO A 59 2.79 -7.94 -5.27
N GLN A 60 3.13 -8.40 -6.47
CA GLN A 60 2.61 -9.68 -6.98
C GLN A 60 3.23 -10.85 -6.21
N ALA A 61 2.57 -12.00 -6.24
CA ALA A 61 3.15 -13.24 -5.71
C ALA A 61 4.49 -13.51 -6.40
N GLY A 62 5.54 -13.71 -5.59
CA GLY A 62 6.89 -13.96 -6.07
C GLY A 62 7.63 -12.76 -6.67
N GLN A 63 7.06 -11.54 -6.68
CA GLN A 63 7.66 -10.37 -7.34
C GLN A 63 9.10 -10.07 -6.89
N HIS A 64 9.42 -10.37 -5.63
CA HIS A 64 10.74 -10.09 -5.04
C HIS A 64 11.55 -11.37 -4.76
N ASN A 65 11.18 -12.54 -5.30
CA ASN A 65 11.90 -13.79 -5.03
C ASN A 65 13.38 -13.69 -5.39
N ASN A 66 13.71 -13.15 -6.56
CA ASN A 66 15.10 -13.01 -7.00
C ASN A 66 15.87 -11.98 -6.16
N GLU A 67 15.22 -10.87 -5.77
CA GLU A 67 15.83 -9.84 -4.92
C GLU A 67 16.18 -10.41 -3.54
N ILE A 68 15.24 -11.10 -2.90
CA ILE A 68 15.43 -11.60 -1.53
C ILE A 68 16.29 -12.86 -1.52
N TYR A 69 15.95 -13.87 -2.30
CA TYR A 69 16.68 -15.14 -2.25
C TYR A 69 18.05 -15.04 -2.90
N GLY A 70 18.16 -14.40 -4.07
CA GLY A 70 19.43 -14.26 -4.77
C GLY A 70 20.28 -13.09 -4.26
N GLY A 71 19.65 -11.99 -3.84
CA GLY A 71 20.35 -10.78 -3.39
C GLY A 71 20.67 -10.79 -1.90
N ASP A 72 19.66 -10.92 -1.04
CA ASP A 72 19.86 -10.81 0.42
C ASP A 72 20.34 -12.11 1.08
N LEU A 73 20.00 -13.25 0.48
CA LEU A 73 20.29 -14.58 1.03
C LEU A 73 21.34 -15.37 0.23
N ASP A 74 21.91 -14.77 -0.82
CA ASP A 74 23.00 -15.32 -1.64
C ASP A 74 22.72 -16.71 -2.26
N LEU A 75 21.46 -17.06 -2.55
CA LEU A 75 21.14 -18.28 -3.31
C LEU A 75 21.58 -18.11 -4.77
N SER A 76 22.22 -19.13 -5.29
CA SER A 76 22.56 -19.20 -6.71
C SER A 76 21.31 -19.36 -7.58
N GLN A 77 21.42 -18.96 -8.86
CA GLN A 77 20.33 -19.15 -9.82
C GLN A 77 19.91 -20.63 -9.93
N ASP A 78 20.87 -21.55 -9.86
CA ASP A 78 20.60 -23.00 -9.91
C ASP A 78 19.74 -23.45 -8.72
N GLU A 79 19.97 -22.89 -7.52
CA GLU A 79 19.15 -23.18 -6.33
C GLU A 79 17.73 -22.60 -6.46
N LEU A 80 17.59 -21.40 -7.02
CA LEU A 80 16.28 -20.79 -7.29
C LEU A 80 15.47 -21.60 -8.31
N ASP A 81 16.13 -22.08 -9.36
CA ASP A 81 15.49 -22.89 -10.39
C ASP A 81 14.99 -24.23 -9.82
N VAL A 82 15.73 -24.82 -8.88
CA VAL A 82 15.29 -26.01 -8.14
C VAL A 82 14.05 -25.71 -7.28
N LEU A 83 14.03 -24.58 -6.56
CA LEU A 83 12.89 -24.18 -5.75
C LEU A 83 11.63 -23.94 -6.60
N ALA A 84 11.80 -23.27 -7.75
CA ALA A 84 10.71 -23.03 -8.70
C ALA A 84 10.19 -24.35 -9.31
N ALA A 85 11.09 -25.26 -9.70
CA ALA A 85 10.71 -26.57 -10.24
C ALA A 85 9.96 -27.45 -9.23
N GLN A 86 10.21 -27.26 -7.93
CA GLN A 86 9.50 -27.92 -6.84
C GLN A 86 8.17 -27.24 -6.46
N GLY A 87 7.86 -26.07 -7.03
CA GLY A 87 6.67 -25.28 -6.70
C GLY A 87 6.73 -24.63 -5.31
N VAL A 88 7.94 -24.44 -4.76
CA VAL A 88 8.15 -23.73 -3.50
C VAL A 88 8.03 -22.22 -3.70
N ILE A 89 8.50 -21.72 -4.85
CA ILE A 89 8.49 -20.31 -5.23
C ILE A 89 7.92 -20.08 -6.63
#